data_AF-A0AAJ2BIK9-F1
#
_entry.id   AF-A0AAJ2BIK9-F1
#
_cell.length_a   1.000
_cell.length_b   1.000
_cell.length_c   1.000
_cell.angle_alpha   90.00
_cell.angle_beta   90.00
_cell.angle_gamma   90.00
#
_symmetry.space_group_name_H-M   'P 1'
#
loop_
_entity.id
_entity.type
_entity.pdbx_description
1 polymer ?
#
loop_
_entity_poly.entity_id
_entity_poly.type
_entity_poly.pdbx_seq_one_letter_code
_entity_poly.pdbx_strand_id
1 'polypeptide(L)' 'MTQEETFSRPLNLKIEDPDVALKSHRCLSCLTGPLAEKRACARLTLLSEGFPEARIASLSPSFKTEH' A
#
# COMPACT_ATOMS: atom_id res chain seq x y z
N MET A 1 -1.22 -38.30 25.09
CA MET A 1 -2.56 -37.72 24.84
C MET A 1 -2.44 -36.25 25.24
N THR A 2 -2.48 -35.24 24.37
CA THR A 2 -3.02 -35.14 23.01
C THR A 2 -2.28 -33.98 22.33
N GLN A 3 -1.97 -34.17 21.05
CA GLN A 3 -1.35 -33.18 20.17
C GLN A 3 -2.42 -32.16 19.77
N GLU A 4 -2.14 -30.86 19.93
CA GLU A 4 -2.99 -29.79 19.40
C GLU A 4 -2.29 -29.20 18.17
N GLU A 5 -2.27 -30.01 17.12
CA GLU A 5 -2.02 -29.55 15.77
C GLU A 5 -3.18 -28.64 15.35
N THR A 6 -2.93 -27.33 15.33
CA THR A 6 -3.54 -26.48 14.29
C THR A 6 -2.45 -25.56 13.78
N PHE A 7 -1.52 -26.18 13.07
CA PHE A 7 -0.64 -25.52 12.12
C PHE A 7 -1.56 -24.88 11.07
N SER A 8 -1.99 -23.65 11.35
CA SER A 8 -2.81 -22.86 10.44
C SER A 8 -1.98 -22.68 9.18
N ARG A 9 -2.45 -23.36 8.12
CA ARG A 9 -1.96 -23.36 6.74
C ARG A 9 -1.00 -22.20 6.47
N PRO A 10 0.22 -22.44 5.98
CA PRO A 10 0.92 -21.37 5.28
C PRO A 10 0.06 -21.09 4.05
N LEU A 11 -0.81 -20.07 4.16
CA LEU A 11 -1.31 -19.38 2.98
C LEU A 11 -0.03 -19.14 2.18
N ASN A 12 -0.01 -19.65 0.95
CA ASN A 12 0.91 -19.20 -0.07
C ASN A 12 0.57 -17.73 -0.37
N LEU A 13 0.72 -16.86 0.64
CA LEU A 13 0.98 -15.46 0.47
C LEU A 13 2.32 -15.49 -0.25
N LYS A 14 2.27 -15.48 -1.57
CA LYS A 14 3.29 -14.82 -2.36
C LYS A 14 3.51 -13.53 -1.59
N ILE A 15 4.66 -13.44 -0.91
CA ILE A 15 5.11 -12.20 -0.29
C ILE A 15 5.43 -11.33 -1.50
N GLU A 16 4.38 -10.84 -2.17
CA GLU A 16 4.50 -9.78 -3.13
C GLU A 16 4.98 -8.63 -2.29
N ASP A 17 6.23 -8.27 -2.54
CA ASP A 17 6.84 -7.13 -1.92
C ASP A 17 5.84 -5.95 -2.05
N PRO A 18 5.48 -5.29 -0.94
CA PRO A 18 4.44 -4.27 -0.95
C PRO A 18 4.77 -3.11 -1.90
N ASP A 19 6.03 -2.94 -2.31
CA ASP A 19 6.43 -2.01 -3.37
C ASP A 19 5.97 -2.47 -4.75
N VAL A 20 6.12 -3.75 -5.05
CA VAL A 20 5.72 -4.34 -6.34
C VAL A 20 4.20 -4.30 -6.46
N ALA A 21 3.49 -4.62 -5.38
CA ALA A 21 2.03 -4.51 -5.32
C ALA A 21 1.58 -3.06 -5.47
N LEU A 22 2.25 -2.11 -4.81
CA LEU A 22 1.93 -0.68 -4.89
C LEU A 22 2.24 -0.08 -6.27
N LYS A 23 3.36 -0.49 -6.90
CA LYS A 23 3.75 -0.12 -8.26
C LYS A 23 2.78 -0.62 -9.32
N SER A 24 2.10 -1.73 -9.06
CA SER A 24 1.09 -2.30 -9.95
C SER A 24 -0.32 -1.82 -9.60
N HIS A 25 -0.48 -1.06 -8.51
CA HIS A 25 -1.78 -0.64 -8.02
C HIS A 25 -2.40 0.44 -8.90
N ARG A 26 -3.71 0.34 -9.16
CA ARG A 26 -4.44 1.29 -10.01
C ARG A 26 -4.40 2.72 -9.46
N CYS A 27 -4.35 2.86 -8.14
CA CYS A 27 -4.28 4.16 -7.47
C CYS A 27 -2.89 4.80 -7.50
N LEU A 28 -1.83 4.11 -7.98
CA LEU A 28 -0.48 4.67 -8.03
C LEU A 28 -0.42 5.93 -8.89
N SER A 29 -1.03 5.91 -10.08
CA SER A 29 -1.06 7.08 -10.98
C SER A 29 -1.77 8.28 -10.35
N CYS A 30 -2.77 8.03 -9.50
CA CYS A 30 -3.45 9.08 -8.74
C CYS A 30 -2.57 9.60 -7.60
N LEU A 31 -1.82 8.72 -6.94
CA LEU A 31 -0.90 9.06 -5.84
C LEU A 31 0.29 9.90 -6.32
N THR A 32 0.83 9.61 -7.50
CA THR A 32 1.97 10.35 -8.09
C THR A 32 1.54 11.54 -8.95
N GLY A 33 0.24 11.70 -9.20
CA GLY A 33 -0.32 12.74 -10.05
C GLY A 33 -0.37 14.14 -9.39
N PRO A 34 -0.62 15.20 -10.19
CA PRO A 34 -0.61 16.58 -9.70
C PRO A 34 -1.83 16.96 -8.86
N LEU A 35 -2.94 16.22 -8.99
CA LEU A 35 -4.22 16.57 -8.36
C LEU A 35 -4.26 16.14 -6.89
N ALA A 36 -4.29 17.11 -5.97
CA ALA A 36 -4.27 16.87 -4.53
C ALA A 36 -5.46 16.02 -4.05
N GLU A 37 -6.67 16.25 -4.57
CA GLU A 37 -7.87 15.48 -4.21
C GLU A 37 -7.75 14.01 -4.60
N LYS A 38 -7.19 13.73 -5.79
CA LYS A 38 -6.96 12.35 -6.25
C LYS A 38 -5.88 11.65 -5.44
N ARG A 39 -4.85 12.39 -5.00
CA ARG A 39 -3.81 11.85 -4.10
C ARG A 39 -4.38 11.47 -2.75
N ALA A 40 -5.23 12.30 -2.15
CA ALA A 40 -5.88 12.01 -0.88
C ALA A 40 -6.76 10.76 -0.97
N CYS A 41 -7.58 10.66 -2.03
CA CYS A 41 -8.40 9.48 -2.30
C CYS A 41 -7.54 8.22 -2.47
N ALA A 42 -6.50 8.26 -3.31
CA ALA A 42 -5.58 7.15 -3.51
C ALA A 42 -4.88 6.70 -2.21
N ARG A 43 -4.44 7.66 -1.39
CA ARG A 43 -3.81 7.38 -0.09
C ARG A 43 -4.76 6.64 0.84
N LEU A 44 -6.01 7.10 0.96
CA LEU A 44 -7.02 6.44 1.80
C LEU A 44 -7.31 5.01 1.33
N THR A 45 -7.51 4.81 0.03
CA THR A 45 -7.73 3.47 -0.54
C THR A 45 -6.57 2.53 -0.22
N LEU A 46 -5.33 2.96 -0.47
CA LEU A 46 -4.14 2.16 -0.20
C LEU A 46 -3.97 1.83 1.30
N LEU A 47 -4.24 2.78 2.19
CA LEU A 47 -4.25 2.51 3.63
C LEU A 47 -5.31 1.48 4.03
N SER A 48 -6.52 1.57 3.45
CA SER A 48 -7.60 0.60 3.69
C SER A 48 -7.28 -0.80 3.16
N GLU A 49 -6.49 -0.91 2.09
CA GLU A 49 -6.00 -2.18 1.56
C GLU A 49 -4.80 -2.75 2.33
N GLY A 50 -4.30 -2.03 3.34
CA GLY A 50 -3.23 -2.48 4.21
C GLY A 50 -1.82 -2.09 3.76
N PHE A 51 -1.68 -1.18 2.79
CA PHE A 51 -0.38 -0.67 2.41
C PHE A 51 0.21 0.23 3.51
N PRO A 52 1.52 0.13 3.80
CA PRO A 52 2.15 0.91 4.86
C PRO A 52 2.23 2.40 4.49
N GLU A 53 1.79 3.26 5.41
CA GLU A 53 1.77 4.71 5.22
C GLU A 53 3.13 5.27 4.76
N ALA A 54 4.23 4.79 5.35
CA ALA A 54 5.58 5.21 5.01
C ALA A 54 5.90 5.03 3.52
N ARG A 55 5.41 3.96 2.88
CA ARG A 55 5.63 3.70 1.45
C ARG A 55 4.73 4.57 0.58
N ILE A 56 3.47 4.75 0.99
CA ILE A 56 2.54 5.65 0.30
C ILE A 56 3.07 7.10 0.34
N ALA A 57 3.56 7.55 1.50
CA ALA A 57 4.12 8.88 1.69
C ALA A 57 5.41 9.09 0.87
N SER A 58 6.25 8.05 0.74
CA SER A 58 7.49 8.11 -0.06
C SER A 58 7.24 8.28 -1.56
N LEU A 59 6.07 7.86 -2.06
CA LEU A 59 5.68 7.96 -3.47
C LEU A 59 4.82 9.19 -3.78
N SER A 60 4.16 9.77 -2.77
CA SER A 60 3.49 11.05 -2.96
C SER A 60 4.55 12.08 -3.33
N PRO A 61 4.38 12.85 -4.42
CA PRO A 61 5.25 13.98 -4.67
C PRO A 61 5.12 14.89 -3.46
N SER A 62 6.21 15.01 -2.70
CA SER A 62 6.39 16.07 -1.74
C SER A 62 6.26 17.36 -2.54
N PHE A 63 5.06 17.92 -2.58
CA PHE A 63 4.91 19.31 -2.87
C PHE A 63 5.63 20.01 -1.72
N LYS A 64 6.94 20.24 -1.92
CA LYS A 64 7.54 21.44 -1.39
C LYS A 64 6.62 22.55 -1.88
N THR A 65 5.79 23.04 -0.97
CA THR A 65 5.10 24.31 -1.14
C THR A 65 6.23 25.33 -1.19
N GLU A 66 6.83 25.50 -2.38
CA GLU A 66 7.56 26.73 -2.67
C GLU A 66 6.48 27.80 -2.77
N HIS A 67 6.43 28.64 -1.73
CA HIS A 67 5.52 29.77 -1.60
C HIS A 67 6.35 30.99 -1.27
#